data_AF-G4MYW4-F1
#
_entry.id   AF-G4MYW4-F1
#
_cell.length_a   1.000
_cell.length_b   1.000
_cell.length_c   1.000
_cell.angle_alpha   90.00
_cell.angle_beta   90.00
_cell.angle_gamma   90.00
#
_symmetry.space_group_name_H-M   'P 1'
#
loop_
_entity.id
_entity.type
_entity.pdbx_description
1 polymer ?
#
loop_
_entity_poly.entity_id
_entity_poly.type
_entity_poly.pdbx_seq_one_letter_code
_entity_poly.pdbx_strand_id
1 'polypeptide(L)'
;MAAQEKISVYNAADLKNTSDDAIPNYLNSLKFKQSHTLTDVRLTLGYSAFAISAACFFWDYKLGFDSTKYYTAAAVALYAILNGALTLWSFFVEKNIVYVGTAPSGEKITIASSVNKYDPTYRLAITTVPKGASKGQSIEVSRPFAEWFDSVGHFIAAPFQTMLATSVPAIAKVDSKRLANIPAAQAETSAPKEDGYSAEMLDAILSSSGSATGADTTGSVSAKKGGKRRKA
;
A
#
# COMPACT_ATOMS: atom_id res chain seq x y z
N MET A 1 -20.73 -4.14 -18.93
CA MET A 1 -19.72 -5.07 -18.38
C MET A 1 -18.49 -4.89 -19.24
N ALA A 2 -17.51 -4.10 -18.80
CA ALA A 2 -16.24 -4.02 -19.52
C ALA A 2 -15.58 -5.40 -19.41
N ALA A 3 -15.12 -5.96 -20.53
CA ALA A 3 -14.42 -7.24 -20.54
C ALA A 3 -13.23 -7.14 -19.59
N GLN A 4 -13.11 -8.08 -18.64
CA GLN A 4 -11.91 -8.23 -17.83
C GLN A 4 -10.77 -8.54 -18.79
N GLU A 5 -9.95 -7.54 -19.13
CA GLU A 5 -8.82 -7.78 -20.01
C GLU A 5 -7.91 -8.82 -19.37
N LYS A 6 -7.57 -9.83 -20.16
CA LYS A 6 -6.66 -10.89 -19.75
C LYS A 6 -5.26 -10.28 -19.66
N ILE A 7 -4.74 -10.18 -18.45
CA ILE A 7 -3.41 -9.63 -18.22
C ILE A 7 -2.36 -10.73 -18.35
N SER A 8 -1.20 -10.39 -18.90
CA SER A 8 -0.10 -11.33 -18.96
C SER A 8 0.51 -11.52 -17.56
N VAL A 9 0.41 -12.74 -17.02
CA VAL A 9 0.91 -13.08 -15.66
C VAL A 9 2.42 -12.92 -15.49
N TYR A 10 3.16 -12.79 -16.58
CA TYR A 10 4.61 -12.58 -16.59
C TYR A 10 5.01 -11.10 -16.71
N ASN A 11 4.06 -10.20 -17.00
CA ASN A 11 4.34 -8.78 -17.04
C ASN A 11 4.01 -8.13 -15.70
N ALA A 12 5.04 -7.94 -14.88
CA ALA A 12 4.93 -7.27 -13.59
C ALA A 12 4.39 -5.83 -13.69
N ALA A 13 4.60 -5.14 -14.81
CA ALA A 13 4.07 -3.80 -15.01
C ALA A 13 2.55 -3.81 -15.18
N ASP A 14 2.01 -4.73 -15.98
CA ASP A 14 0.55 -4.84 -16.18
C ASP A 14 -0.14 -5.30 -14.90
N LEU A 15 0.44 -6.29 -14.19
CA LEU A 15 -0.08 -6.75 -12.90
C LEU A 15 -0.13 -5.62 -11.87
N LYS A 16 0.93 -4.80 -11.81
CA LYS A 16 0.99 -3.61 -10.96
C LYS A 16 -0.10 -2.61 -11.36
N ASN A 17 -0.19 -2.25 -12.63
CA ASN A 17 -1.14 -1.25 -13.12
C ASN A 17 -2.60 -1.67 -12.85
N THR A 18 -2.98 -2.92 -13.13
CA THR A 18 -4.33 -3.40 -12.82
C THR A 18 -4.62 -3.42 -11.32
N SER A 19 -3.63 -3.79 -10.50
CA SER A 19 -3.80 -3.75 -9.03
C SER A 19 -3.97 -2.31 -8.54
N ASP A 20 -3.18 -1.38 -9.09
CA ASP A 20 -3.23 0.05 -8.80
C ASP A 20 -4.60 0.66 -9.18
N ASP A 21 -5.16 0.28 -10.33
CA ASP A 21 -6.47 0.74 -10.82
C ASP A 21 -7.65 0.22 -9.98
N ALA A 22 -7.49 -0.92 -9.30
CA ALA A 22 -8.51 -1.47 -8.42
C ALA A 22 -8.64 -0.73 -7.07
N ILE A 23 -7.55 -0.08 -6.62
CA ILE A 23 -7.49 0.65 -5.34
C ILE A 23 -8.51 1.81 -5.27
N PRO A 24 -8.52 2.79 -6.20
CA PRO A 24 -9.47 3.91 -6.12
C PRO A 24 -10.92 3.45 -6.20
N ASN A 25 -11.22 2.44 -7.03
CA ASN A 25 -12.56 1.88 -7.16
C ASN A 25 -13.06 1.27 -5.83
N TYR A 26 -12.20 0.53 -5.14
CA TYR A 26 -12.52 -0.02 -3.82
C TYR A 26 -12.68 1.07 -2.76
N LEU A 27 -11.76 2.03 -2.67
CA LEU A 27 -11.81 3.09 -1.66
C LEU A 27 -12.98 4.07 -1.89
N ASN A 28 -13.33 4.37 -3.14
CA ASN A 28 -14.52 5.15 -3.46
C ASN A 28 -15.81 4.42 -3.05
N SER A 29 -15.85 3.08 -3.17
CA SER A 29 -16.98 2.29 -2.65
C SER A 29 -17.15 2.42 -1.13
N LEU A 30 -16.04 2.61 -0.41
CA LEU A 30 -15.98 2.86 1.03
C LEU A 30 -16.15 4.35 1.42
N LYS A 31 -16.58 5.20 0.48
CA LYS A 31 -16.83 6.65 0.66
C LYS A 31 -15.58 7.48 1.00
N PHE A 32 -14.38 7.00 0.66
CA PHE A 32 -13.19 7.84 0.72
C PHE A 32 -13.25 8.90 -0.37
N LYS A 33 -13.00 10.17 0.00
CA LYS A 33 -12.95 11.27 -0.96
C LYS A 33 -11.56 11.33 -1.58
N GLN A 34 -11.43 10.90 -2.82
CA GLN A 34 -10.17 10.99 -3.56
C GLN A 34 -9.74 12.45 -3.75
N SER A 35 -8.45 12.70 -3.61
CA SER A 35 -7.79 13.96 -3.92
C SER A 35 -7.02 13.81 -5.23
N HIS A 36 -7.31 14.67 -6.20
CA HIS A 36 -6.68 14.66 -7.52
C HIS A 36 -5.58 15.71 -7.67
N THR A 37 -5.07 16.26 -6.55
CA THR A 37 -4.11 17.37 -6.58
C THR A 37 -2.84 17.07 -7.37
N LEU A 38 -2.36 15.82 -7.34
CA LEU A 38 -1.20 15.40 -8.15
C LEU A 38 -1.51 15.52 -9.65
N THR A 39 -2.63 14.96 -10.06
CA THR A 39 -3.13 15.04 -11.44
C THR A 39 -3.37 16.48 -11.87
N ASP A 40 -3.98 17.30 -11.02
CA ASP A 40 -4.28 18.71 -11.31
C ASP A 40 -3.00 19.53 -11.51
N VAL A 41 -1.96 19.29 -10.71
CA VAL A 41 -0.65 19.95 -10.86
C VAL A 41 0.00 19.54 -12.18
N ARG A 42 0.01 18.25 -12.50
CA ARG A 42 0.53 17.75 -13.78
C ARG A 42 -0.22 18.33 -14.96
N LEU A 43 -1.54 18.43 -14.85
CA LEU A 43 -2.41 19.01 -15.86
C LEU A 43 -2.09 20.50 -16.07
N THR A 44 -1.98 21.26 -14.99
CA THR A 44 -1.69 22.70 -15.02
C THR A 44 -0.31 22.99 -15.62
N LEU A 45 0.71 22.23 -15.21
CA LEU A 45 2.07 22.34 -15.78
C LEU A 45 2.10 21.95 -17.26
N GLY A 46 1.43 20.88 -17.66
CA GLY A 46 1.36 20.46 -19.06
C GLY A 46 0.64 21.46 -19.95
N TYR A 47 -0.54 21.95 -19.53
CA TYR A 47 -1.30 22.93 -20.31
C TYR A 47 -0.62 24.29 -20.41
N SER A 48 0.08 24.73 -19.37
CA SER A 48 0.86 25.97 -19.44
C SER A 48 2.02 25.86 -20.44
N ALA A 49 2.74 24.73 -20.47
CA ALA A 49 3.77 24.46 -21.46
C ALA A 49 3.20 24.41 -22.89
N PHE A 50 2.04 23.80 -23.08
CA PHE A 50 1.33 23.78 -24.36
C PHE A 50 0.89 25.19 -24.80
N ALA A 51 0.33 25.99 -23.88
CA ALA A 51 -0.11 27.36 -24.18
C ALA A 51 1.05 28.26 -24.64
N ILE A 52 2.24 28.13 -24.02
CA ILE A 52 3.45 28.85 -24.43
C ILE A 52 3.87 28.42 -25.84
N SER A 53 3.82 27.13 -26.13
CA SER A 53 4.16 26.59 -27.46
C SER A 53 3.18 27.09 -28.53
N ALA A 54 1.88 27.10 -28.22
CA ALA A 54 0.84 27.62 -29.12
C ALA A 54 1.00 29.13 -29.37
N ALA A 55 1.33 29.92 -28.34
CA ALA A 55 1.59 31.35 -28.48
C ALA A 55 2.84 31.61 -29.33
N CYS A 56 3.91 30.85 -29.12
CA CYS A 56 5.12 30.92 -29.94
C CYS A 56 4.83 30.63 -31.42
N PHE A 57 4.06 29.57 -31.70
CA PHE A 57 3.65 29.23 -33.06
C PHE A 57 2.79 30.33 -33.70
N PHE A 58 1.88 30.92 -32.93
CA PHE A 58 1.04 32.02 -33.41
C PHE A 58 1.85 33.29 -33.76
N TRP A 59 2.84 33.64 -32.94
CA TRP A 59 3.73 34.77 -33.23
C TRP A 59 4.60 34.53 -34.45
N ASP A 60 5.18 33.33 -34.58
CA ASP A 60 5.99 32.95 -35.73
C ASP A 60 5.17 32.99 -37.03
N TYR A 61 3.92 32.53 -36.99
CA TYR A 61 2.98 32.60 -38.11
C TYR A 61 2.64 34.03 -38.55
N LYS A 62 2.61 35.00 -37.61
CA LYS A 62 2.21 36.38 -37.90
C LYS A 62 3.37 37.31 -38.28
N LEU A 63 4.54 37.16 -37.66
CA LEU A 63 5.67 38.10 -37.78
C LEU A 63 6.82 37.56 -38.64
N GLY A 64 6.79 36.26 -38.98
CA GLY A 64 7.86 35.58 -39.69
C GLY A 64 9.08 35.28 -38.81
N PHE A 65 9.90 34.33 -39.27
CA PHE A 65 10.98 33.75 -38.47
C PHE A 65 12.13 34.73 -38.12
N ASP A 66 12.44 35.68 -39.01
CA ASP A 66 13.62 36.55 -38.86
C ASP A 66 13.56 37.50 -37.65
N SER A 67 12.37 38.03 -37.36
CA SER A 67 12.11 38.90 -36.21
C SER A 67 11.83 38.10 -34.93
N THR A 68 11.34 36.86 -35.06
CA THR A 68 10.83 36.07 -33.94
C THR A 68 11.88 35.12 -33.35
N LYS A 69 13.01 34.90 -34.03
CA LYS A 69 14.09 33.97 -33.63
C LYS A 69 14.49 34.00 -32.14
N TYR A 70 14.65 35.18 -31.55
CA TYR A 70 15.03 35.31 -30.14
C TYR A 70 13.87 34.99 -29.19
N TYR A 71 12.64 35.34 -29.57
CA TYR A 71 11.43 35.00 -28.82
C TYR A 71 11.14 33.49 -28.89
N THR A 72 11.34 32.88 -30.05
CA THR A 72 11.23 31.42 -30.23
C THR A 72 12.29 30.69 -29.41
N ALA A 73 13.55 31.16 -29.41
CA ALA A 73 14.60 30.60 -28.56
C ALA A 73 14.25 30.72 -27.06
N ALA A 74 13.74 31.88 -26.62
CA ALA A 74 13.27 32.07 -25.24
C ALA A 74 12.08 31.16 -24.90
N ALA A 75 11.14 30.96 -25.82
CA ALA A 75 9.99 30.08 -25.62
C ALA A 75 10.42 28.60 -25.49
N VAL A 76 11.36 28.14 -26.31
CA VAL A 76 11.94 26.79 -26.21
C VAL A 76 12.67 26.60 -24.89
N ALA A 77 13.46 27.59 -24.45
CA ALA A 77 14.13 27.54 -23.15
C ALA A 77 13.12 27.46 -21.99
N LEU A 78 12.06 28.27 -22.02
CA LEU A 78 11.00 28.24 -21.01
C LEU A 78 10.25 26.90 -21.00
N TYR A 79 9.96 26.35 -22.18
CA TYR A 79 9.37 25.01 -22.31
C TYR A 79 10.26 23.93 -21.72
N ALA A 80 11.58 23.98 -21.99
CA ALA A 80 12.54 23.04 -21.42
C ALA A 80 12.58 23.11 -19.88
N ILE A 81 12.54 24.32 -19.31
CA ILE A 81 12.47 24.52 -17.86
C ILE A 81 11.18 23.93 -17.28
N LEU A 82 10.02 24.20 -17.90
CA LEU A 82 8.73 23.67 -17.46
C LEU A 82 8.68 22.14 -17.50
N ASN A 83 9.21 21.52 -18.56
CA ASN A 83 9.28 20.06 -18.66
C ASN A 83 10.29 19.47 -17.66
N GLY A 84 11.41 20.16 -17.41
CA GLY A 84 12.34 19.81 -16.35
C GLY A 84 11.68 19.87 -14.96
N ALA A 85 10.93 20.93 -14.67
CA ALA A 85 10.18 21.09 -13.43
C ALA A 85 9.10 20.01 -13.27
N LEU A 86 8.37 19.68 -14.34
CA LEU A 86 7.41 18.58 -14.35
C LEU A 86 8.09 17.23 -14.06
N THR A 87 9.23 16.99 -14.69
CA THR A 87 10.02 15.77 -14.50
C THR A 87 10.48 15.66 -13.04
N LEU A 88 11.05 16.73 -12.49
CA LEU A 88 11.46 16.79 -11.09
C LEU A 88 10.26 16.61 -10.15
N TRP A 89 9.13 17.24 -10.43
CA TRP A 89 7.91 17.07 -9.64
C TRP A 89 7.44 15.62 -9.61
N SER A 90 7.39 14.94 -10.77
CA SER A 90 7.02 13.54 -10.82
C SER A 90 8.01 12.64 -10.07
N PHE A 91 9.32 12.90 -10.17
CA PHE A 91 10.34 12.11 -9.45
C PHE A 91 10.39 12.35 -7.94
N PHE A 92 10.14 13.57 -7.47
CA PHE A 92 10.28 13.91 -6.05
C PHE A 92 8.96 13.84 -5.27
N VAL A 93 7.84 14.21 -5.90
CA VAL A 93 6.55 14.39 -5.24
C VAL A 93 5.56 13.29 -5.59
N GLU A 94 5.37 12.97 -6.87
CA GLU A 94 4.43 11.90 -7.26
C GLU A 94 5.01 10.52 -6.96
N LYS A 95 6.31 10.29 -7.25
CA LYS A 95 7.05 9.03 -7.07
C LYS A 95 6.22 7.81 -7.47
N ASN A 96 5.62 7.17 -6.48
CA ASN A 96 4.89 5.92 -6.56
C ASN A 96 3.48 6.05 -5.96
N ILE A 97 3.02 7.27 -5.68
CA ILE A 97 1.73 7.53 -5.06
C ILE A 97 0.64 7.20 -6.08
N VAL A 98 -0.12 6.14 -5.78
CA VAL A 98 -1.24 5.67 -6.61
C VAL A 98 -2.55 6.32 -6.16
N TYR A 99 -2.67 6.57 -4.85
CA TYR A 99 -3.91 7.10 -4.30
C TYR A 99 -3.64 8.08 -3.16
N VAL A 100 -4.35 9.21 -3.19
CA VAL A 100 -4.47 10.14 -2.08
C VAL A 100 -5.95 10.36 -1.83
N GLY A 101 -6.39 10.19 -0.60
CA GLY A 101 -7.79 10.38 -0.25
C GLY A 101 -8.00 10.77 1.20
N THR A 102 -9.18 11.29 1.49
CA THR A 102 -9.61 11.59 2.86
C THR A 102 -10.69 10.60 3.28
N ALA A 103 -10.46 9.92 4.40
CA ALA A 103 -11.42 9.03 5.01
C ALA A 103 -12.66 9.82 5.50
N PRO A 104 -13.84 9.18 5.61
CA PRO A 104 -15.01 9.79 6.26
C PRO A 104 -14.73 10.25 7.70
N SER A 105 -13.78 9.62 8.40
CA SER A 105 -13.29 10.03 9.72
C SER A 105 -12.43 11.32 9.70
N GLY A 106 -12.08 11.81 8.51
CA GLY A 106 -11.26 13.01 8.31
C GLY A 106 -9.75 12.77 8.28
N GLU A 107 -9.30 11.52 8.33
CA GLU A 107 -7.89 11.14 8.19
C GLU A 107 -7.46 11.17 6.72
N LYS A 108 -6.25 11.66 6.43
CA LYS A 108 -5.68 11.62 5.07
C LYS A 108 -4.92 10.30 4.89
N ILE A 109 -5.20 9.60 3.79
CA ILE A 109 -4.51 8.36 3.42
C ILE A 109 -3.76 8.60 2.12
N THR A 110 -2.49 8.23 2.11
CA THR A 110 -1.64 8.21 0.93
C THR A 110 -1.16 6.78 0.72
N ILE A 111 -1.39 6.21 -0.46
CA ILE A 111 -0.98 4.86 -0.83
C ILE A 111 0.01 4.99 -1.96
N ALA A 112 1.20 4.42 -1.76
CA ALA A 112 2.22 4.29 -2.78
C ALA A 112 2.46 2.81 -3.10
N SER A 113 2.59 2.45 -4.37
CA SER A 113 2.85 1.08 -4.80
C SER A 113 4.21 0.96 -5.50
N SER A 114 4.93 -0.10 -5.20
CA SER A 114 6.24 -0.38 -5.79
C SER A 114 6.39 -1.87 -6.08
N VAL A 115 7.15 -2.17 -7.13
CA VAL A 115 7.48 -3.54 -7.55
C VAL A 115 8.94 -3.54 -7.97
N ASN A 116 9.68 -4.54 -7.53
CA ASN A 116 11.07 -4.72 -7.95
C ASN A 116 11.14 -5.48 -9.27
N LYS A 117 12.15 -5.17 -10.08
CA LYS A 117 12.37 -5.88 -11.34
C LYS A 117 12.66 -7.36 -11.04
N TYR A 118 11.91 -8.26 -11.68
CA TYR A 118 11.98 -9.72 -11.50
C TYR A 118 11.50 -10.28 -10.15
N ASP A 119 10.86 -9.46 -9.31
CA ASP A 119 10.21 -9.89 -8.07
C ASP A 119 8.68 -9.82 -8.25
N PRO A 120 7.95 -10.94 -8.21
CA PRO A 120 6.49 -10.96 -8.34
C PRO A 120 5.77 -10.53 -7.04
N THR A 121 6.42 -9.73 -6.20
CA THR A 121 5.89 -9.18 -4.96
C THR A 121 5.40 -7.75 -5.16
N TYR A 122 4.13 -7.52 -4.86
CA TYR A 122 3.54 -6.20 -4.82
C TYR A 122 3.76 -5.58 -3.44
N ARG A 123 4.37 -4.39 -3.41
CA ARG A 123 4.71 -3.68 -2.18
C ARG A 123 3.89 -2.40 -2.11
N LEU A 124 3.12 -2.25 -1.04
CA LEU A 124 2.33 -1.07 -0.74
C LEU A 124 2.91 -0.36 0.47
N ALA A 125 3.16 0.94 0.35
CA ALA A 125 3.44 1.83 1.46
C ALA A 125 2.20 2.69 1.70
N ILE A 126 1.56 2.51 2.85
CA ILE A 126 0.31 3.18 3.22
C ILE A 126 0.61 4.13 4.36
N THR A 127 0.48 5.42 4.11
CA THR A 127 0.66 6.47 5.11
C THR A 127 -0.71 7.04 5.50
N THR A 128 -1.08 6.91 6.77
CA THR A 128 -2.27 7.50 7.38
C THR A 128 -1.89 8.69 8.25
N VAL A 129 -2.39 9.87 7.94
CA VAL A 129 -2.21 11.09 8.73
C VAL A 129 -3.54 11.43 9.42
N PRO A 130 -3.63 11.30 10.75
CA PRO A 130 -4.86 11.60 11.46
C PRO A 130 -5.17 13.10 11.45
N LYS A 131 -6.45 13.44 11.60
CA LYS A 131 -6.94 14.84 11.52
C LYS A 131 -6.32 15.68 12.65
N GLY A 132 -5.38 16.56 12.30
CA GLY A 132 -4.72 17.48 13.23
C GLY A 132 -3.33 17.03 13.71
N ALA A 133 -2.82 15.88 13.27
CA ALA A 133 -1.46 15.44 13.55
C ALA A 133 -0.52 15.79 12.39
N SER A 134 0.70 16.22 12.72
CA SER A 134 1.75 16.51 11.72
C SER A 134 2.55 15.28 11.29
N LYS A 135 2.46 14.17 12.05
CA LYS A 135 3.14 12.90 11.72
C LYS A 135 2.10 11.81 11.47
N GLY A 136 2.21 11.18 10.29
CA GLY A 136 1.41 10.01 9.95
C GLY A 136 2.09 8.71 10.37
N GLN A 137 1.30 7.65 10.49
CA GLN A 137 1.81 6.28 10.59
C GLN A 137 1.98 5.72 9.18
N SER A 138 3.13 5.09 8.91
CA SER A 138 3.39 4.41 7.64
C SER A 138 3.43 2.92 7.88
N ILE A 139 2.67 2.16 7.10
CA ILE A 139 2.61 0.71 7.13
C ILE A 139 3.06 0.20 5.77
N GLU A 140 4.01 -0.72 5.76
CA GLU A 140 4.45 -1.40 4.54
C GLU A 140 3.84 -2.79 4.48
N VAL A 141 3.25 -3.11 3.33
CA VAL A 141 2.61 -4.40 3.08
C VAL A 141 3.25 -4.99 1.83
N SER A 142 3.72 -6.23 1.93
CA SER A 142 4.32 -6.95 0.81
C SER A 142 3.58 -8.26 0.61
N ARG A 143 2.95 -8.45 -0.55
CA ARG A 143 2.22 -9.68 -0.90
C ARG A 143 2.47 -10.07 -2.37
N PRO A 144 2.57 -11.37 -2.69
CA PRO A 144 2.76 -11.82 -4.07
C PRO A 144 1.50 -11.62 -4.92
N PHE A 145 1.67 -11.29 -6.20
CA PHE A 145 0.54 -11.10 -7.14
C PHE A 145 -0.35 -12.35 -7.28
N ALA A 146 0.19 -13.54 -7.01
CA ALA A 146 -0.55 -14.81 -7.07
C ALA A 146 -1.74 -14.89 -6.10
N GLU A 147 -1.82 -14.04 -5.07
CA GLU A 147 -2.96 -14.02 -4.14
C GLU A 147 -4.25 -13.47 -4.76
N TRP A 148 -4.15 -12.62 -5.80
CA TRP A 148 -5.31 -12.01 -6.45
C TRP A 148 -5.30 -12.09 -7.98
N PHE A 149 -4.30 -12.75 -8.57
CA PHE A 149 -4.30 -13.09 -10.00
C PHE A 149 -4.36 -14.60 -10.21
N ASP A 150 -5.28 -15.04 -11.07
CA ASP A 150 -5.33 -16.43 -11.50
C ASP A 150 -4.25 -16.73 -12.57
N SER A 151 -3.92 -18.00 -12.74
CA SER A 151 -3.01 -18.55 -13.77
C SER A 151 -3.32 -18.08 -15.20
N VAL A 152 -4.58 -17.77 -15.48
CA VAL A 152 -5.06 -17.27 -16.77
C VAL A 152 -4.84 -15.75 -16.92
N GLY A 153 -4.61 -15.02 -15.84
CA GLY A 153 -4.43 -13.57 -15.84
C GLY A 153 -5.68 -12.76 -15.49
N HIS A 154 -6.66 -13.37 -14.81
CA HIS A 154 -7.83 -12.66 -14.30
C HIS A 154 -7.56 -12.08 -12.91
N PHE A 155 -8.00 -10.83 -12.69
CA PHE A 155 -7.91 -10.17 -11.39
C PHE A 155 -9.12 -10.51 -10.51
N ILE A 156 -8.86 -11.00 -9.31
CA ILE A 156 -9.87 -11.38 -8.32
C ILE A 156 -9.87 -10.32 -7.21
N ALA A 157 -10.91 -9.48 -7.19
CA ALA A 157 -10.95 -8.32 -6.29
C ALA A 157 -11.12 -8.68 -4.80
N ALA A 158 -11.78 -9.78 -4.47
CA ALA A 158 -12.06 -10.17 -3.09
C ALA A 158 -10.80 -10.35 -2.20
N PRO A 159 -9.80 -11.19 -2.56
CA PRO A 159 -8.58 -11.33 -1.77
C PRO A 159 -7.79 -10.02 -1.67
N PHE A 160 -7.77 -9.22 -2.73
CA PHE A 160 -7.12 -7.90 -2.73
C PHE A 160 -7.76 -6.94 -1.73
N GLN A 161 -9.10 -6.89 -1.67
CA GLN A 161 -9.84 -6.07 -0.72
C GLN A 161 -9.62 -6.51 0.72
N THR A 162 -9.59 -7.82 0.99
CA THR A 162 -9.31 -8.37 2.33
C THR A 162 -7.90 -8.00 2.81
N MET A 163 -6.91 -8.07 1.92
CA MET A 163 -5.53 -7.66 2.23
C MET A 163 -5.47 -6.17 2.63
N LEU A 164 -6.15 -5.29 1.89
CA LEU A 164 -6.22 -3.86 2.20
C LEU A 164 -6.99 -3.57 3.50
N ALA A 165 -8.10 -4.27 3.74
CA ALA A 165 -8.90 -4.11 4.94
C ALA A 165 -8.15 -4.57 6.21
N THR A 166 -7.35 -5.64 6.11
CA THR A 166 -6.58 -6.18 7.25
C THR A 166 -5.36 -5.32 7.57
N SER A 167 -4.71 -4.76 6.55
CA SER A 167 -3.46 -4.02 6.71
C SER A 167 -3.63 -2.57 7.16
N VAL A 168 -4.78 -1.95 6.91
CA VAL A 168 -5.01 -0.54 7.24
C VAL A 168 -6.07 -0.39 8.31
N PRO A 169 -5.71 0.02 9.54
CA PRO A 169 -6.67 0.21 10.63
C PRO A 169 -7.80 1.21 10.30
N ALA A 170 -7.54 2.21 9.46
CA ALA A 170 -8.54 3.17 9.00
C ALA A 170 -9.56 2.55 8.03
N ILE A 171 -9.16 1.55 7.24
CA ILE A 171 -10.05 0.81 6.32
C ILE A 171 -10.81 -0.28 7.10
N ALA A 172 -10.15 -0.97 8.02
CA ALA A 172 -10.74 -1.98 8.90
C ALA A 172 -11.97 -1.46 9.67
N LYS A 173 -11.90 -0.21 10.16
CA LYS A 173 -13.01 0.45 10.88
C LYS A 173 -14.24 0.69 10.00
N VAL A 174 -14.05 0.86 8.70
CA VAL A 174 -15.13 1.17 7.74
C VAL A 174 -15.66 -0.11 7.10
N ASP A 175 -14.82 -1.13 6.90
CA ASP A 175 -15.17 -2.41 6.28
C ASP A 175 -15.22 -3.59 7.28
N SER A 176 -16.00 -3.43 8.36
CA SER A 176 -16.25 -4.50 9.33
C SER A 176 -17.00 -5.71 8.72
N LYS A 177 -17.72 -5.50 7.61
CA LYS A 177 -18.48 -6.55 6.92
C LYS A 177 -17.61 -7.53 6.15
N ARG A 178 -16.52 -7.10 5.51
CA ARG A 178 -15.63 -8.04 4.80
C ARG A 178 -14.66 -8.78 5.72
N LEU A 179 -14.31 -8.19 6.86
CA LEU A 179 -13.57 -8.87 7.93
C LEU A 179 -14.37 -10.04 8.54
N ALA A 180 -15.69 -9.93 8.60
CA ALA A 180 -16.57 -10.98 9.11
C ALA A 180 -16.74 -12.18 8.16
N ASN A 181 -16.43 -12.02 6.87
CA ASN A 181 -16.66 -13.02 5.82
C ASN A 181 -15.38 -13.73 5.37
N ILE A 182 -14.28 -13.64 6.13
CA ILE A 182 -13.02 -14.32 5.82
C ILE A 182 -13.21 -15.84 5.99
N PRO A 183 -13.11 -16.65 4.91
CA PRO A 183 -13.04 -18.10 5.05
C PRO A 183 -11.72 -18.46 5.74
N ALA A 184 -11.77 -19.36 6.73
CA ALA A 184 -10.65 -19.77 7.58
C ALA A 184 -9.36 -20.21 6.83
N ALA A 185 -9.43 -20.47 5.52
CA ALA A 185 -8.29 -20.87 4.69
C ALA A 185 -7.28 -19.75 4.39
N GLN A 186 -7.59 -18.47 4.64
CA GLN A 186 -6.66 -17.33 4.46
C GLN A 186 -5.98 -16.86 5.76
N ALA A 187 -6.37 -17.42 6.91
CA ALA A 187 -5.77 -17.11 8.20
C ALA A 187 -4.39 -17.77 8.37
N GLU A 188 -4.10 -18.86 7.66
CA GLU A 188 -2.89 -19.66 7.89
C GLU A 188 -1.67 -19.21 7.06
N THR A 189 -1.86 -18.47 5.96
CA THR A 189 -0.75 -18.03 5.07
C THR A 189 -0.30 -16.59 5.29
N SER A 190 -0.92 -15.86 6.22
CA SER A 190 -0.68 -14.43 6.42
C SER A 190 -0.01 -14.06 7.75
N ALA A 191 0.31 -15.03 8.60
CA ALA A 191 1.12 -14.80 9.80
C ALA A 191 2.59 -14.50 9.42
N PRO A 192 3.19 -13.41 9.94
CA PRO A 192 4.64 -13.27 9.96
C PRO A 192 5.20 -14.48 10.71
N LYS A 193 6.15 -15.21 10.12
CA LYS A 193 7.07 -16.05 10.90
C LYS A 193 7.98 -15.10 11.68
N GLU A 194 7.50 -14.61 12.82
CA GLU A 194 8.37 -14.09 13.86
C GLU A 194 8.58 -15.17 14.90
N ASP A 195 9.84 -15.48 15.15
CA ASP A 195 10.32 -16.34 16.22
C ASP A 195 9.88 -15.76 17.58
N GLY A 196 8.75 -16.21 18.09
CA GLY A 196 8.24 -15.76 19.37
C GLY A 196 6.95 -16.46 19.73
N TYR A 197 7.04 -17.41 20.66
CA TYR A 197 6.00 -18.14 21.37
C TYR A 197 4.53 -17.93 20.90
N SER A 198 3.94 -18.98 20.32
CA SER A 198 2.54 -19.01 19.90
C SER A 198 1.56 -18.77 21.06
N ALA A 199 0.39 -18.21 20.74
CA ALA A 199 -0.68 -17.94 21.69
C ALA A 199 -1.10 -19.18 22.52
N GLU A 200 -0.95 -20.38 21.95
CA GLU A 200 -1.18 -21.65 22.66
C GLU A 200 -0.16 -21.92 23.76
N MET A 201 1.12 -21.52 23.58
CA MET A 201 2.13 -21.61 24.64
C MET A 201 1.88 -20.60 25.75
N LEU A 202 1.42 -19.39 25.41
CA LEU A 202 1.04 -18.37 26.40
C LEU A 202 -0.14 -18.83 27.25
N ASP A 203 -1.14 -19.47 26.65
CA ASP A 203 -2.31 -20.00 27.37
C ASP A 203 -1.96 -21.22 28.23
N ALA A 204 -1.05 -22.08 27.76
CA ALA A 204 -0.50 -23.19 28.55
C ALA A 204 0.32 -22.69 29.75
N ILE A 205 1.11 -21.63 29.59
CA ILE A 205 1.87 -21.00 30.69
C ILE A 205 0.90 -20.35 31.68
N LEU A 206 -0.11 -19.61 31.21
CA LEU A 206 -1.11 -18.96 32.06
C LEU A 206 -1.91 -19.99 32.87
N SER A 207 -2.29 -21.09 32.22
CA SER A 207 -2.98 -22.23 32.85
C SER A 207 -2.09 -22.98 33.85
N SER A 208 -0.78 -23.07 33.58
CA SER A 208 0.18 -23.67 34.53
C SER A 208 0.53 -22.76 35.70
N SER A 209 0.40 -21.44 35.54
CA SER A 209 0.65 -20.45 36.61
C SER A 209 -0.54 -20.23 37.55
N GLY A 210 -1.70 -20.83 37.26
CA GLY A 210 -2.93 -20.70 38.05
C GLY A 210 -3.02 -21.57 39.31
N SER A 211 -1.92 -22.14 39.81
CA SER A 211 -1.93 -22.93 41.05
C SER A 211 -0.63 -22.82 41.84
N ALA A 212 -0.31 -21.62 42.34
CA ALA A 212 0.67 -21.45 43.41
C ALA A 212 0.58 -20.09 44.11
N THR A 213 -0.27 -19.97 45.13
CA THR A 213 -0.11 -19.06 46.29
C THR A 213 -0.86 -19.71 47.45
N GLY A 214 -0.29 -19.99 48.63
CA GLY A 214 1.04 -19.71 49.15
C GLY A 214 1.40 -20.68 50.28
N ALA A 215 2.66 -20.56 50.71
CA ALA A 215 3.23 -21.25 51.87
C ALA A 215 2.67 -20.72 53.20
N ASP A 216 2.57 -21.57 54.24
CA ASP A 216 3.48 -21.45 55.38
C ASP A 216 3.50 -22.65 56.36
N THR A 217 4.68 -22.85 56.95
CA THR A 217 5.04 -23.48 58.23
C THR A 217 5.04 -25.01 58.51
N THR A 218 6.27 -25.47 58.79
CA THR A 218 6.73 -26.36 59.89
C THR A 218 6.53 -27.89 59.84
N GLY A 219 7.64 -28.62 60.06
CA GLY A 219 7.63 -29.83 60.90
C GLY A 219 8.24 -31.13 60.33
N SER A 220 9.52 -31.34 60.64
CA SER A 220 10.17 -32.63 60.99
C SER A 220 10.07 -33.91 60.12
N VAL A 221 11.27 -34.36 59.70
CA VAL A 221 11.84 -35.72 59.85
C VAL A 221 11.04 -36.94 59.35
N SER A 222 11.50 -37.57 58.25
CA SER A 222 12.07 -38.94 58.35
C SER A 222 12.64 -39.46 57.03
N ALA A 223 13.79 -40.12 57.16
CA ALA A 223 14.53 -40.83 56.13
C ALA A 223 13.91 -42.20 55.80
N LYS A 224 13.97 -42.65 54.53
CA LYS A 224 14.59 -43.93 54.09
C LYS A 224 14.28 -44.29 52.62
N LYS A 225 15.36 -44.73 51.94
CA LYS A 225 15.50 -45.99 51.17
C LYS A 225 14.56 -46.19 49.95
N GLY A 226 15.03 -46.51 48.76
CA GLY A 226 16.33 -46.93 48.28
C GLY A 226 16.26 -47.15 46.77
N GLY A 227 17.40 -47.02 46.09
CA GLY A 227 17.48 -47.30 44.66
C GLY A 227 17.46 -48.79 44.35
N LYS A 228 16.99 -49.15 43.14
CA LYS A 228 17.71 -50.01 42.19
C LYS A 228 16.89 -50.27 40.91
N ARG A 229 17.61 -50.12 39.80
CA ARG A 229 17.71 -51.02 38.62
C ARG A 229 16.84 -50.78 37.38
N ARG A 230 17.57 -50.30 36.36
CA ARG A 230 17.53 -50.72 34.95
C ARG A 230 17.38 -52.23 34.74
N LYS A 231 16.59 -52.59 33.73
CA LYS A 231 16.75 -53.64 32.68
C LYS A 231 15.37 -53.82 32.03
N ALA A 232 15.21 -54.14 30.76
CA ALA A 232 16.08 -54.36 29.62
C ALA A 232 15.23 -54.09 28.37
#